data_AF-A0A5Q4BA09-F1
#
_entry.id   AF-A0A5Q4BA09-F1
#
_cell.length_a   1.000
_cell.length_b   1.000
_cell.length_c   1.000
_cell.angle_alpha   90.00
_cell.angle_beta   90.00
_cell.angle_gamma   90.00
#
_symmetry.space_group_name_H-M   'P 1'
#
loop_
_entity.id
_entity.type
_entity.pdbx_description
1 polymer ?
#
loop_
_entity_poly.entity_id
_entity_poly.type
_entity_poly.pdbx_seq_one_letter_code
_entity_poly.pdbx_strand_id
1 'polypeptide(L)'
;MSGELFTQKAVGEPEAEAFLSEETQKHNVRRNPPVHDVMEYEAVQFDNAFWKPSPYKGKPTPELEAKWKELWYYGSFDLPSSALPALNKSPNGVGVGGVAWARTASGNLLAGLEVVHNLHCLNLVRHYVHKDDFDYSSDPAFIGDDEIVLA
;
A
#
# COMPACT_ATOMS: atom_id res chain seq x y z
N MET A 1 -36.39 -32.76 24.60
CA MET A 1 -36.01 -33.45 23.35
C MET A 1 -34.69 -32.86 22.90
N SER A 2 -33.61 -33.63 22.97
CA SER A 2 -32.29 -33.22 22.47
C SER A 2 -32.28 -33.34 20.95
N GLY A 3 -31.66 -32.37 20.29
CA GLY A 3 -31.43 -32.38 18.85
C GLY A 3 -29.98 -32.01 18.61
N GLU A 4 -29.19 -33.01 18.22
CA GLU A 4 -27.79 -32.87 17.82
C GLU A 4 -27.72 -32.08 16.51
N LEU A 5 -26.94 -31.00 16.49
CA LEU A 5 -26.59 -30.31 15.24
C LEU A 5 -25.39 -31.06 14.64
N PHE A 6 -25.69 -31.93 13.68
CA PHE A 6 -24.69 -32.68 12.93
C PHE A 6 -23.79 -31.71 12.14
N THR A 7 -22.50 -31.74 12.42
CA THR A 7 -21.45 -31.13 11.59
C THR A 7 -21.28 -31.98 10.34
N GLN A 8 -21.64 -31.44 9.17
CA GLN A 8 -21.24 -32.03 7.90
C GLN A 8 -19.95 -31.37 7.45
N LYS A 9 -18.85 -32.09 7.67
CA LYS A 9 -17.52 -31.80 7.13
C LYS A 9 -17.59 -32.06 5.63
N ALA A 10 -17.59 -31.01 4.80
CA ALA A 10 -17.32 -31.17 3.37
C ALA A 10 -15.83 -31.48 3.22
N VAL A 11 -15.55 -32.75 2.93
CA VAL A 11 -14.24 -33.26 2.55
C VAL A 11 -14.09 -33.01 1.05
N GLY A 12 -13.09 -32.22 0.65
CA GLY A 12 -12.53 -32.29 -0.70
C GLY A 12 -12.97 -31.25 -1.73
N GLU A 13 -13.06 -29.97 -1.37
CA GLU A 13 -12.99 -28.88 -2.37
C GLU A 13 -11.57 -28.28 -2.36
N PRO A 14 -10.80 -28.38 -3.46
CA PRO A 14 -9.51 -27.72 -3.58
C PRO A 14 -9.73 -26.27 -4.03
N GLU A 15 -10.26 -25.42 -3.16
CA GLU A 15 -10.39 -23.98 -3.43
C GLU A 15 -9.31 -23.20 -2.67
N ALA A 16 -8.12 -23.13 -3.28
CA ALA A 16 -7.13 -22.04 -3.10
C ALA A 16 -5.79 -22.30 -3.84
N GLU A 17 -5.60 -23.41 -4.55
CA GLU A 17 -4.37 -23.62 -5.34
C GLU A 17 -4.48 -23.01 -6.75
N ALA A 18 -4.67 -21.70 -6.79
CA ALA A 18 -4.39 -20.89 -7.97
C ALA A 18 -3.38 -19.80 -7.59
N PHE A 19 -2.28 -20.17 -6.94
CA PHE A 19 -1.14 -19.27 -6.72
C PHE A 19 0.11 -19.81 -7.42
N LEU A 20 0.11 -19.54 -8.73
CA LEU A 20 1.25 -19.48 -9.65
C LEU A 20 2.23 -20.66 -9.57
N SER A 21 2.00 -21.66 -10.42
CA SER A 21 3.04 -22.63 -10.77
C SER A 21 4.29 -21.90 -11.27
N GLU A 22 5.46 -22.46 -10.99
CA GLU A 22 6.77 -21.99 -11.46
C GLU A 22 6.83 -21.79 -12.99
N GLU A 23 5.92 -22.45 -13.71
CA GLU A 23 5.73 -22.40 -15.15
C GLU A 23 4.96 -21.15 -15.62
N THR A 24 4.01 -20.65 -14.81
CA THR A 24 3.29 -19.38 -15.06
C THR A 24 4.22 -18.16 -14.88
N GLN A 25 5.29 -18.32 -14.10
CA GLN A 25 6.34 -17.30 -13.90
C GLN A 25 7.32 -17.15 -15.08
N LYS A 26 7.31 -18.05 -16.08
CA LYS A 26 8.29 -18.03 -17.20
C LYS A 26 7.88 -17.14 -18.38
N HIS A 27 6.59 -16.81 -18.52
CA HIS A 27 6.09 -15.99 -19.64
C HIS A 27 5.81 -14.51 -19.32
N ASN A 28 5.90 -14.12 -18.04
CA ASN A 28 5.99 -12.73 -17.65
C ASN A 28 7.44 -12.42 -17.37
N VAL A 29 8.06 -11.53 -18.15
CA VAL A 29 9.36 -10.92 -17.79
C VAL A 29 9.19 -10.40 -16.36
N ARG A 30 9.80 -11.08 -15.37
CA ARG A 30 9.70 -10.68 -13.97
C ARG A 30 10.32 -9.30 -13.84
N ARG A 31 9.47 -8.27 -13.82
CA ARG A 31 9.88 -6.90 -13.50
C ARG A 31 10.03 -6.85 -11.99
N ASN A 32 11.26 -7.03 -11.54
CA ASN A 32 11.55 -6.93 -10.12
C ASN A 32 11.49 -5.45 -9.73
N PRO A 33 10.65 -5.07 -8.75
CA PRO A 33 10.70 -3.71 -8.22
C PRO A 33 12.08 -3.43 -7.62
N PRO A 34 12.48 -2.16 -7.44
CA PRO A 34 13.81 -1.80 -6.96
C PRO A 34 14.12 -2.30 -5.54
N VAL A 35 13.09 -2.76 -4.83
CA VAL A 35 13.17 -3.31 -3.47
C VAL A 35 13.04 -4.84 -3.44
N HIS A 36 13.06 -5.52 -4.59
CA HIS A 36 12.81 -6.96 -4.66
C HIS A 36 13.83 -7.80 -3.90
N ASP A 37 15.09 -7.37 -3.92
CA ASP A 37 16.22 -8.04 -3.26
C ASP A 37 16.17 -7.96 -1.73
N VAL A 38 15.38 -7.03 -1.18
CA VAL A 38 15.18 -6.88 0.27
C VAL A 38 13.80 -7.37 0.73
N MET A 39 12.97 -7.90 -0.17
CA MET A 39 11.66 -8.45 0.18
C MET A 39 11.73 -9.94 0.47
N GLU A 40 11.21 -10.34 1.63
CA GLU A 40 10.93 -11.72 1.98
C GLU A 40 9.42 -11.98 1.91
N TYR A 41 9.03 -13.12 1.35
CA TYR A 41 7.64 -13.51 1.23
C TYR A 41 7.32 -14.62 2.22
N GLU A 42 6.30 -14.40 3.03
CA GLU A 42 5.75 -15.42 3.92
C GLU A 42 4.33 -15.81 3.48
N ALA A 43 4.03 -17.10 3.50
CA ALA A 43 2.68 -17.60 3.32
C ALA A 43 1.93 -17.43 4.64
N VAL A 44 0.99 -16.48 4.66
CA VAL A 44 0.19 -16.16 5.86
C VAL A 44 -1.29 -16.34 5.55
N GLN A 45 -1.97 -17.12 6.38
CA GLN A 45 -3.43 -17.15 6.39
C GLN A 45 -3.93 -16.02 7.30
N PHE A 46 -4.42 -14.94 6.71
CA PHE A 46 -4.95 -13.82 7.47
C PHE A 46 -6.35 -14.13 8.02
N ASP A 47 -6.54 -13.91 9.32
CA ASP A 47 -7.85 -13.96 9.96
C ASP A 47 -8.60 -12.62 9.77
N ASN A 48 -9.12 -12.43 8.56
CA ASN A 48 -9.72 -11.16 8.10
C ASN A 48 -11.24 -11.08 8.35
N ALA A 49 -11.78 -11.91 9.24
CA ALA A 49 -13.20 -11.81 9.57
C ALA A 49 -13.53 -10.42 10.13
N PHE A 50 -14.66 -9.84 9.73
CA PHE A 50 -14.99 -8.44 10.01
C PHE A 50 -14.91 -8.06 11.50
N TRP A 51 -15.28 -8.98 12.41
CA TRP A 51 -15.28 -8.77 13.85
C TRP A 51 -13.93 -8.96 14.52
N LYS A 52 -12.89 -9.36 13.79
CA LYS A 52 -11.56 -9.56 14.38
C LYS A 52 -10.95 -8.23 14.79
N PRO A 53 -10.34 -8.17 15.99
CA PRO A 53 -9.65 -6.96 16.43
C PRO A 53 -8.45 -6.72 15.52
N SER A 54 -8.24 -5.46 15.16
CA SER A 54 -7.07 -5.02 14.41
C SER A 54 -6.54 -3.75 15.07
N PRO A 55 -5.21 -3.61 15.22
CA PRO A 55 -4.62 -2.40 15.75
C PRO A 55 -4.82 -1.19 14.82
N TYR A 56 -5.35 -1.38 13.62
CA TYR A 56 -5.64 -0.35 12.61
C TYR A 56 -7.14 -0.04 12.46
N LYS A 57 -8.01 -0.64 13.30
CA LYS A 57 -9.47 -0.50 13.23
C LYS A 57 -10.04 0.21 14.46
N GLY A 58 -11.09 1.00 14.26
CA GLY A 58 -11.90 1.59 15.33
C GLY A 58 -11.95 3.10 15.27
N LYS A 59 -12.55 3.72 16.30
CA LYS A 59 -12.53 5.17 16.46
C LYS A 59 -11.10 5.68 16.62
N PRO A 60 -10.80 6.88 16.10
CA PRO A 60 -9.46 7.46 16.19
C PRO A 60 -9.03 7.64 17.65
N THR A 61 -7.77 7.29 17.91
CA THR A 61 -7.06 7.55 19.17
C THR A 61 -5.62 7.94 18.82
N PRO A 62 -4.90 8.67 19.68
CA PRO A 62 -3.51 9.03 19.40
C PRO A 62 -2.62 7.82 19.10
N GLU A 63 -2.86 6.68 19.77
CA GLU A 63 -2.14 5.44 19.52
C GLU A 63 -2.47 4.84 18.14
N LEU A 64 -3.76 4.83 17.75
CA LEU A 64 -4.20 4.35 16.45
C LEU A 64 -3.62 5.23 15.31
N GLU A 65 -3.63 6.56 15.47
CA GLU A 65 -3.03 7.47 14.49
C GLU A 65 -1.52 7.27 14.36
N ALA A 66 -0.81 7.01 15.46
CA ALA A 66 0.61 6.71 15.43
C ALA A 66 0.89 5.42 14.64
N LYS A 67 0.10 4.37 14.83
CA LYS A 67 0.23 3.10 14.08
C LYS A 67 -0.06 3.28 12.59
N TRP A 68 -1.10 4.05 12.24
CA TRP A 68 -1.35 4.38 10.84
C TRP A 68 -0.20 5.18 10.23
N LYS A 69 0.34 6.16 10.95
CA LYS A 69 1.49 6.94 10.48
C LYS A 69 2.71 6.05 10.25
N GLU A 70 3.00 5.12 11.16
CA GLU A 70 4.12 4.17 11.01
C GLU A 70 3.98 3.30 9.74
N LEU A 71 2.76 2.91 9.36
CA LEU A 71 2.52 2.08 8.18
C LEU A 71 2.82 2.75 6.84
N TRP A 72 2.64 4.06 6.70
CA TRP A 72 2.78 4.74 5.41
C TRP A 72 3.84 5.84 5.41
N TYR A 73 4.28 6.37 6.55
CA TYR A 73 5.18 7.54 6.59
C TYR A 73 6.67 7.18 6.39
N TYR A 74 6.97 6.42 5.33
CA TYR A 74 8.34 6.04 4.94
C TYR A 74 9.01 7.05 3.99
N GLY A 75 8.21 7.93 3.35
CA GLY A 75 8.70 8.98 2.48
C GLY A 75 9.28 8.49 1.15
N SER A 76 10.04 9.37 0.51
CA SER A 76 10.74 9.12 -0.74
C SER A 76 12.18 8.67 -0.49
N PHE A 77 12.74 7.90 -1.41
CA PHE A 77 14.12 7.44 -1.38
C PHE A 77 14.88 7.80 -2.66
N ASP A 78 16.20 7.72 -2.54
CA ASP A 78 17.16 8.07 -3.57
C ASP A 78 17.39 6.86 -4.50
N LEU A 79 16.90 6.96 -5.75
CA LEU A 79 16.96 5.86 -6.72
C LEU A 79 17.93 6.19 -7.87
N PRO A 80 18.98 5.37 -8.11
CA PRO A 80 19.90 5.62 -9.20
C PRO A 80 19.21 5.45 -10.57
N SER A 81 19.62 6.26 -11.54
CA SER A 81 19.04 6.19 -12.91
C SER A 81 19.26 4.84 -13.60
N SER A 82 20.23 4.05 -13.13
CA SER A 82 20.45 2.66 -13.57
C SER A 82 19.27 1.72 -13.29
N ALA A 83 18.34 2.09 -12.39
CA ALA A 83 17.13 1.32 -12.12
C ALA A 83 16.01 1.54 -13.16
N LEU A 84 16.06 2.61 -13.96
CA LEU A 84 15.01 2.95 -14.94
C LEU A 84 14.71 1.82 -15.95
N PRO A 85 15.73 1.12 -16.52
CA PRO A 85 15.46 0.02 -17.44
C PRO A 85 14.68 -1.13 -16.80
N ALA A 86 14.98 -1.48 -15.54
CA ALA A 86 14.26 -2.52 -14.80
C ALA A 86 12.77 -2.15 -14.57
N LEU A 87 12.48 -0.85 -14.51
CA LEU A 87 11.14 -0.30 -14.37
C LEU A 87 10.43 -0.06 -15.71
N ASN A 88 11.06 -0.41 -16.83
CA ASN A 88 10.58 -0.09 -18.17
C ASN A 88 10.29 1.42 -18.35
N LYS A 89 11.17 2.26 -17.79
CA LYS A 89 11.11 3.71 -17.89
C LYS A 89 12.20 4.23 -18.83
N SER A 90 11.91 5.37 -19.43
CA SER A 90 12.79 6.10 -20.34
C SER A 90 14.14 6.42 -19.68
N PRO A 91 15.28 5.96 -20.24
CA PRO A 91 16.60 6.14 -19.63
C PRO A 91 17.11 7.59 -19.68
N ASN A 92 16.52 8.42 -20.55
CA ASN A 92 16.83 9.84 -20.72
C ASN A 92 16.33 10.72 -19.55
N GLY A 93 15.78 10.13 -18.49
CA GLY A 93 15.38 10.88 -17.31
C GLY A 93 14.17 11.79 -17.54
N VAL A 94 13.35 11.46 -18.55
CA VAL A 94 12.13 12.18 -18.90
C VAL A 94 10.92 11.26 -18.72
N GLY A 95 9.92 11.73 -17.99
CA GLY A 95 8.67 11.05 -17.74
C GLY A 95 7.69 11.17 -18.90
N VAL A 96 6.47 10.68 -18.68
CA VAL A 96 5.37 10.83 -19.64
C VAL A 96 5.08 12.33 -19.83
N GLY A 97 4.93 12.77 -21.08
CA GLY A 97 4.66 14.18 -21.40
C GLY A 97 5.88 15.09 -21.52
N GLY A 98 7.10 14.54 -21.52
CA GLY A 98 8.32 15.34 -21.76
C GLY A 98 8.86 16.06 -20.52
N VAL A 99 8.24 15.85 -19.35
CA VAL A 99 8.65 16.47 -18.08
C VAL A 99 9.80 15.65 -17.47
N ALA A 100 10.87 16.32 -17.03
CA ALA A 100 11.99 15.66 -16.36
C ALA A 100 11.54 15.03 -15.03
N TRP A 101 12.07 13.85 -14.68
CA TRP A 101 11.81 13.24 -13.38
C TRP A 101 12.39 14.11 -12.25
N ALA A 102 11.67 14.18 -11.13
CA ALA A 102 12.15 14.83 -9.91
C ALA A 102 13.46 14.18 -9.41
N ARG A 103 14.35 14.99 -8.82
CA ARG A 103 15.67 14.56 -8.36
C ARG A 103 15.91 14.89 -6.90
N THR A 104 16.67 14.03 -6.21
CA THR A 104 17.18 14.29 -4.87
C THR A 104 18.37 15.26 -4.92
N ALA A 105 18.85 15.70 -3.75
CA ALA A 105 20.05 16.55 -3.66
C ALA A 105 21.32 15.88 -4.21
N SER A 106 21.38 14.54 -4.27
CA SER A 106 22.49 13.79 -4.87
C SER A 106 22.47 13.79 -6.41
N GLY A 107 21.37 14.26 -7.02
CA GLY A 107 21.14 14.23 -8.46
C GLY A 107 20.48 12.94 -8.97
N ASN A 108 20.25 11.96 -8.10
CA ASN A 108 19.49 10.75 -8.43
C ASN A 108 17.98 11.01 -8.48
N LEU A 109 17.21 9.99 -8.90
CA LEU A 109 15.76 10.10 -9.01
C LEU A 109 15.12 10.11 -7.62
N LEU A 110 14.15 11.01 -7.42
CA LEU A 110 13.27 10.97 -6.27
C LEU A 110 12.20 9.89 -6.52
N ALA A 111 12.27 8.78 -5.79
CA ALA A 111 11.34 7.66 -5.93
C ALA A 111 10.52 7.44 -4.66
N GLY A 112 9.33 6.87 -4.82
CA GLY A 112 8.47 6.45 -3.70
C GLY A 112 7.87 5.08 -3.99
N LEU A 113 7.47 4.37 -2.93
CA LEU A 113 6.77 3.10 -3.06
C LEU A 113 5.27 3.34 -3.24
N GLU A 114 4.70 2.77 -4.30
CA GLU A 114 3.28 2.93 -4.63
C GLU A 114 2.37 2.37 -3.52
N VAL A 115 2.77 1.30 -2.84
CA VAL A 115 2.01 0.75 -1.70
C VAL A 115 1.83 1.77 -0.57
N VAL A 116 2.85 2.59 -0.31
CA VAL A 116 2.81 3.64 0.70
C VAL A 116 1.85 4.76 0.27
N HIS A 117 1.86 5.13 -1.01
CA HIS A 117 0.93 6.14 -1.54
C HIS A 117 -0.53 5.68 -1.40
N ASN A 118 -0.82 4.42 -1.72
CA ASN A 118 -2.15 3.84 -1.53
C ASN A 118 -2.59 3.83 -0.06
N LEU A 119 -1.70 3.46 0.86
CA LEU A 119 -2.00 3.47 2.31
C LEU A 119 -2.24 4.90 2.84
N HIS A 120 -1.47 5.88 2.37
CA HIS A 120 -1.67 7.29 2.70
C HIS A 120 -3.07 7.77 2.27
N CYS A 121 -3.46 7.51 1.01
CA CYS A 121 -4.77 7.90 0.50
C CYS A 121 -5.91 7.18 1.24
N LEU A 122 -5.75 5.90 1.58
CA LEU A 122 -6.71 5.19 2.41
C LEU A 122 -6.85 5.83 3.81
N ASN A 123 -5.74 6.26 4.40
CA ASN A 123 -5.76 6.94 5.69
C ASN A 123 -6.44 8.32 5.61
N LEU A 124 -6.32 9.05 4.49
CA LEU A 124 -7.07 10.29 4.28
C LEU A 124 -8.58 10.07 4.25
N VAL A 125 -9.06 9.00 3.59
CA VAL A 125 -10.49 8.64 3.62
C VAL A 125 -10.94 8.36 5.06
N ARG A 126 -10.12 7.64 5.83
CA ARG A 126 -10.38 7.37 7.25
C ARG A 126 -10.43 8.65 8.08
N HIS A 127 -9.48 9.57 7.91
CA HIS A 127 -9.49 10.87 8.58
C HIS A 127 -10.78 11.64 8.26
N TYR A 128 -11.20 11.68 6.99
CA TYR A 128 -12.43 12.35 6.58
C TYR A 128 -13.68 11.76 7.25
N VAL A 129 -13.78 10.42 7.31
CA VAL A 129 -14.89 9.72 8.00
C VAL A 129 -14.94 10.07 9.49
N HIS A 130 -13.78 10.31 10.11
CA HIS A 130 -13.64 10.59 11.53
C HIS A 130 -13.33 12.06 11.85
N LYS A 131 -13.54 12.98 10.91
CA LYS A 131 -13.17 14.39 11.05
C LYS A 131 -13.82 15.10 12.25
N ASP A 132 -14.95 14.56 12.74
CA ASP A 132 -15.69 15.09 13.88
C ASP A 132 -15.35 14.36 15.20
N ASP A 133 -14.62 13.23 15.13
CA ASP A 133 -14.21 12.40 16.28
C ASP A 133 -12.77 12.70 16.74
N PHE A 134 -11.92 13.33 15.90
CA PHE A 134 -10.51 13.60 16.19
C PHE A 134 -10.02 14.87 15.50
N ASP A 135 -9.07 15.57 16.12
CA ASP A 135 -8.51 16.79 15.57
C ASP A 135 -7.43 16.51 14.52
N TYR A 136 -7.83 16.65 13.25
CA TYR A 136 -6.93 16.55 12.09
C TYR A 136 -6.53 17.92 11.51
N SER A 137 -6.79 19.02 12.22
CA SER A 137 -6.51 20.38 11.71
C SER A 137 -5.03 20.67 11.42
N SER A 138 -4.13 19.84 11.96
CA SER A 138 -2.69 19.91 11.71
C SER A 138 -2.22 19.13 10.47
N ASP A 139 -3.08 18.30 9.86
CA ASP A 139 -2.73 17.53 8.68
C ASP A 139 -2.86 18.41 7.41
N PRO A 140 -1.79 18.58 6.61
CA PRO A 140 -1.82 19.39 5.40
C PRO A 140 -2.95 19.07 4.42
N ALA A 141 -3.46 17.84 4.41
CA ALA A 141 -4.58 17.46 3.57
C ALA A 141 -5.89 18.18 3.92
N PHE A 142 -5.99 18.75 5.12
CA PHE A 142 -7.14 19.53 5.59
C PHE A 142 -6.80 21.01 5.84
N ILE A 143 -5.58 21.43 5.50
CA ILE A 143 -5.16 22.83 5.53
C ILE A 143 -5.36 23.40 4.13
N GLY A 144 -6.59 23.80 3.82
CA GLY A 144 -6.92 24.47 2.57
C GLY A 144 -8.20 25.28 2.69
N ASP A 145 -8.27 26.38 1.94
CA ASP A 145 -9.49 27.14 1.71
C ASP A 145 -10.15 26.71 0.38
N ASP A 146 -11.37 27.22 0.12
CA ASP A 146 -12.14 26.88 -1.08
C ASP A 146 -11.40 27.20 -2.38
N GLU A 147 -10.38 28.06 -2.34
CA GLU A 147 -9.58 28.47 -3.50
C GLU A 147 -8.67 27.33 -4.00
N ILE A 148 -8.17 26.48 -3.09
CA ILE A 148 -7.31 25.33 -3.45
C ILE A 148 -8.08 24.24 -4.21
N VAL A 149 -9.39 24.10 -3.98
CA VAL A 149 -10.23 23.06 -4.61
C VAL A 149 -10.65 23.45 -6.05
N LEU A 150 -10.60 24.73 -6.40
CA LEU A 150 -11.08 25.27 -7.67
C LEU A 150 -9.99 25.52 -8.72
N ALA A 151 -8.71 25.30 -8.38
CA ALA A 151 -7.56 25.43 -9.27
C ALA A 151 -7.25 24.14 -10.04
#